data_AF-A0A4Q3YL61-F1
#
_entry.id   AF-A0A4Q3YL61-F1
#
_cell.length_a   1.000
_cell.length_b   1.000
_cell.length_c   1.000
_cell.angle_alpha   90.00
_cell.angle_beta   90.00
_cell.angle_gamma   90.00
#
_symmetry.space_group_name_H-M   'P 1'
#
loop_
_entity.id
_entity.type
_entity.pdbx_description
1 polymer ?
#
loop_
_entity_poly.entity_id
_entity_poly.type
_entity_poly.pdbx_seq_one_letter_code
_entity_poly.pdbx_strand_id
1 'polypeptide(L)'
;MTTYNNLNSLDDWLLRQAIDQAERGISIEDQPIPRTVAVLGQPSVYLYATSIFDGEVGNGGVQQFFDNSSGALAPTVRDALQDMLLPSYARIVGGIIDAFGAPFPVSKLNRSDRIDSDPQLQIIVDQADEAIDVWSREYIVARERYAAKHNFLQ
;
A
#
# COMPACT_ATOMS: atom_id res chain seq x y z
N MET A 1 7.11 -12.01 -19.78
CA MET A 1 6.45 -11.52 -18.55
C MET A 1 6.22 -12.75 -17.67
N THR A 2 6.66 -12.71 -16.42
CA THR A 2 6.45 -13.83 -15.49
C THR A 2 4.98 -13.85 -15.07
N THR A 3 4.37 -15.03 -15.12
CA THR A 3 2.98 -15.27 -14.74
C THR A 3 2.95 -16.21 -13.54
N TYR A 4 2.00 -16.01 -12.63
CA TYR A 4 1.88 -16.73 -11.36
C TYR A 4 0.57 -17.53 -11.33
N ASN A 5 0.57 -18.63 -10.57
CA ASN A 5 -0.60 -19.52 -10.50
C ASN A 5 -1.78 -18.92 -9.72
N ASN A 6 -1.50 -17.97 -8.82
CA ASN A 6 -2.51 -17.28 -8.01
C ASN A 6 -1.91 -15.98 -7.43
N LEU A 7 -2.77 -15.16 -6.83
CA LEU A 7 -2.38 -13.90 -6.21
C LEU A 7 -1.35 -14.08 -5.09
N ASN A 8 -1.46 -15.13 -4.27
CA ASN A 8 -0.52 -15.38 -3.18
C ASN A 8 0.92 -15.59 -3.68
N SER A 9 1.11 -16.39 -4.74
CA SER A 9 2.45 -16.60 -5.31
C SER A 9 3.04 -15.33 -5.94
N LEU A 10 2.18 -14.45 -6.45
CA LEU A 10 2.58 -13.12 -6.93
C LEU A 10 2.97 -12.22 -5.74
N ASP A 11 2.19 -12.21 -4.67
CA ASP A 11 2.45 -11.46 -3.45
C ASP A 11 3.75 -11.91 -2.78
N ASP A 12 4.00 -13.22 -2.68
CA ASP A 12 5.28 -13.77 -2.19
C ASP A 12 6.47 -13.21 -2.97
N TRP A 13 6.35 -13.12 -4.29
CA TRP A 13 7.41 -12.55 -5.13
C TRP A 13 7.59 -11.04 -4.91
N LEU A 14 6.48 -10.28 -4.79
CA LEU A 14 6.49 -8.84 -4.55
C LEU A 14 7.08 -8.50 -3.18
N LEU A 15 6.66 -9.21 -2.13
CA LEU A 15 7.18 -9.10 -0.77
C LEU A 15 8.67 -9.43 -0.72
N ARG A 16 9.11 -10.44 -1.49
CA ARG A 16 10.54 -10.75 -1.61
C ARG A 16 11.35 -9.58 -2.16
N GLN A 17 10.78 -8.75 -3.05
CA GLN A 17 11.47 -7.56 -3.56
C GLN A 17 11.67 -6.50 -2.45
N ALA A 18 10.72 -6.37 -1.52
CA ALA A 18 10.86 -5.49 -0.37
C ALA A 18 11.94 -6.01 0.61
N ILE A 19 11.93 -7.32 0.87
CA ILE A 19 12.94 -7.98 1.74
C ILE A 19 14.34 -7.80 1.16
N ASP A 20 14.54 -8.14 -0.11
CA ASP A 20 15.84 -8.02 -0.78
C ASP A 20 16.33 -6.55 -0.81
N GLN A 21 15.42 -5.58 -0.88
CA GLN A 21 15.74 -4.15 -0.78
C GLN A 21 16.18 -3.77 0.65
N ALA A 22 15.45 -4.23 1.67
CA ALA A 22 15.77 -3.99 3.07
C ALA A 22 17.10 -4.63 3.50
N GLU A 23 17.40 -5.85 3.02
CA GLU A 23 18.69 -6.53 3.23
C GLU A 23 19.87 -5.75 2.65
N ARG A 24 19.64 -4.89 1.65
CA ARG A 24 20.63 -3.97 1.09
C ARG A 24 20.71 -2.64 1.85
N GLY A 25 19.95 -2.48 2.93
CA GLY A 25 19.90 -1.27 3.74
C GLY A 25 19.15 -0.11 3.08
N ILE A 26 18.27 -0.38 2.10
CA ILE A 26 17.51 0.65 1.40
C ILE A 26 16.10 0.73 2.02
N SER A 27 15.77 1.84 2.67
CA SER A 27 14.43 2.05 3.24
C SER A 27 13.38 2.27 2.13
N ILE A 28 12.12 1.93 2.41
CA ILE A 28 10.97 2.31 1.58
C ILE A 28 10.86 3.84 1.50
N GLU A 29 11.30 4.58 2.52
CA GLU A 29 11.28 6.05 2.50
C GLU A 29 12.28 6.64 1.49
N ASP A 30 13.39 5.94 1.23
CA ASP A 30 14.42 6.35 0.27
C ASP A 30 14.12 5.87 -1.15
N GLN A 31 13.61 4.63 -1.27
CA GLN A 31 13.21 4.02 -2.52
C GLN A 31 11.87 3.30 -2.33
N PRO A 32 10.72 4.00 -2.51
CA PRO A 32 9.40 3.41 -2.24
C PRO A 32 9.12 2.17 -3.08
N ILE A 33 9.53 2.18 -4.34
CA ILE A 33 9.31 1.07 -5.27
C ILE A 33 10.66 0.45 -5.62
N PRO A 34 10.88 -0.86 -5.34
CA PRO A 34 12.07 -1.56 -5.78
C PRO A 34 12.27 -1.45 -7.29
N ARG A 35 13.51 -1.21 -7.73
CA ARG A 35 13.82 -1.09 -9.16
C ARG A 35 13.35 -2.31 -9.97
N THR A 36 13.44 -3.51 -9.38
CA THR A 36 12.97 -4.76 -9.99
C THR A 36 11.46 -4.77 -10.25
N VAL A 37 10.68 -4.08 -9.42
CA VAL A 37 9.24 -3.89 -9.60
C VAL A 37 8.96 -2.77 -10.59
N ALA A 38 9.66 -1.63 -10.45
CA ALA A 38 9.43 -0.43 -11.24
C ALA A 38 9.61 -0.66 -12.75
N VAL A 39 10.61 -1.45 -13.16
CA VAL A 39 10.88 -1.74 -14.58
C VAL A 39 9.80 -2.59 -15.26
N LEU A 40 8.93 -3.26 -14.49
CA LEU A 40 7.83 -4.06 -15.01
C LEU A 40 6.58 -3.22 -15.35
N GLY A 41 6.59 -1.92 -15.01
CA GLY A 41 5.54 -0.97 -15.35
C GLY A 41 4.53 -0.72 -14.23
N GLN A 42 3.59 0.18 -14.48
CA GLN A 42 2.66 0.66 -13.45
C GLN A 42 1.81 -0.44 -12.77
N PRO A 43 1.31 -1.47 -13.48
CA PRO A 43 0.53 -2.52 -12.84
C PRO A 43 1.30 -3.30 -11.75
N SER A 44 2.59 -3.58 -11.95
CA SER A 44 3.41 -4.23 -10.91
C SER A 44 3.68 -3.31 -9.72
N VAL A 45 3.82 -2.00 -9.97
CA VAL A 45 3.96 -0.99 -8.92
C VAL A 45 2.72 -0.94 -8.03
N TYR A 46 1.53 -0.97 -8.63
CA TYR A 46 0.27 -0.97 -7.89
C TYR A 46 0.06 -2.26 -7.11
N LEU A 47 0.34 -3.41 -7.74
CA LEU A 47 0.28 -4.70 -7.05
C LEU A 47 1.25 -4.71 -5.86
N TYR A 48 2.52 -4.32 -6.06
CA TYR A 48 3.51 -4.20 -4.99
C TYR A 48 3.05 -3.31 -3.85
N ALA A 49 2.59 -2.09 -4.16
CA ALA A 49 2.16 -1.15 -3.13
C ALA A 49 0.99 -1.71 -2.31
N THR A 50 0.04 -2.38 -2.97
CA THR A 50 -1.08 -3.03 -2.27
C THR A 50 -0.68 -4.29 -1.50
N SER A 51 0.36 -5.03 -1.92
CA SER A 51 0.92 -6.18 -1.16
C SER A 51 1.71 -5.75 0.08
N ILE A 52 2.17 -4.50 0.15
CA ILE A 52 2.75 -3.95 1.38
C ILE A 52 1.63 -3.40 2.27
N PHE A 53 0.65 -2.73 1.67
CA PHE A 53 -0.50 -2.20 2.39
C PHE A 53 -1.31 -3.31 3.08
N ASP A 54 -1.64 -4.40 2.39
CA ASP A 54 -2.38 -5.51 2.98
C ASP A 54 -1.60 -6.22 4.11
N GLY A 55 -0.28 -6.36 3.97
CA GLY A 55 0.59 -6.91 5.01
C GLY A 55 0.61 -6.05 6.28
N GLU A 56 0.64 -4.73 6.14
CA GLU A 56 0.60 -3.83 7.31
C GLU A 56 -0.79 -3.81 7.95
N VAL A 57 -1.84 -3.61 7.12
CA VAL A 57 -3.23 -3.55 7.60
C VAL A 57 -3.65 -4.89 8.22
N GLY A 58 -3.27 -6.01 7.61
CA GLY A 58 -3.55 -7.34 8.12
C GLY A 58 -2.85 -7.66 9.44
N ASN A 59 -1.74 -6.99 9.76
CA ASN A 59 -0.97 -7.21 10.98
C ASN A 59 -1.35 -6.25 12.12
N GLY A 60 -1.61 -4.98 11.81
CA GLY A 60 -1.84 -3.95 12.83
C GLY A 60 -2.71 -2.78 12.37
N GLY A 61 -3.47 -2.95 11.29
CA GLY A 61 -4.36 -1.93 10.77
C GLY A 61 -3.69 -0.87 9.88
N VAL A 62 -4.53 0.00 9.34
CA VAL A 62 -4.18 1.27 8.72
C VAL A 62 -3.29 2.11 9.62
N GLN A 63 -3.50 2.12 10.95
CA GLN A 63 -2.58 2.76 11.89
C GLN A 63 -1.14 2.28 11.70
N GLN A 64 -0.91 0.96 11.70
CA GLN A 64 0.43 0.40 11.52
C GLN A 64 1.04 0.78 10.17
N PHE A 65 0.24 0.82 9.10
CA PHE A 65 0.72 1.27 7.78
C PHE A 65 1.25 2.70 7.81
N PHE A 66 0.55 3.66 8.44
CA PHE A 66 1.00 5.05 8.50
C PHE A 66 2.14 5.29 9.49
N ASP A 67 2.20 4.51 10.58
CA ASP A 67 3.27 4.54 11.58
C ASP A 67 4.58 3.92 11.09
N ASN A 68 4.53 3.11 10.04
CA ASN A 68 5.71 2.47 9.47
C ASN A 68 6.25 3.21 8.25
N SER A 69 7.46 2.82 7.83
CA SER A 69 8.08 3.35 6.60
C SER A 69 7.23 3.02 5.35
N SER A 70 6.41 1.97 5.41
CA SER A 70 5.42 1.59 4.40
C SER A 70 4.41 2.70 4.09
N GLY A 71 4.07 3.57 5.05
CA GLY A 71 3.21 4.73 4.85
C GLY A 71 3.70 5.71 3.77
N ALA A 72 4.98 5.66 3.39
CA ALA A 72 5.50 6.40 2.24
C ALA A 72 4.81 6.01 0.91
N LEU A 73 4.21 4.82 0.85
CA LEU A 73 3.47 4.31 -0.30
C LEU A 73 2.04 4.83 -0.38
N ALA A 74 1.53 5.58 0.61
CA ALA A 74 0.11 5.95 0.68
C ALA A 74 -0.44 6.59 -0.61
N PRO A 75 0.26 7.54 -1.29
CA PRO A 75 -0.22 8.08 -2.56
C PRO A 75 -0.34 7.02 -3.66
N THR A 76 0.64 6.10 -3.75
CA THR A 76 0.62 4.97 -4.70
C THR A 76 -0.51 4.00 -4.39
N VAL A 77 -0.75 3.72 -3.09
CA VAL A 77 -1.84 2.85 -2.63
C VAL A 77 -3.19 3.45 -3.00
N ARG A 78 -3.42 4.75 -2.76
CA ARG A 78 -4.65 5.45 -3.17
C ARG A 78 -4.93 5.26 -4.65
N ASP A 79 -3.92 5.47 -5.50
CA ASP A 79 -4.07 5.37 -6.95
C ASP A 79 -4.30 3.91 -7.39
N ALA A 80 -3.59 2.96 -6.77
CA ALA A 80 -3.79 1.54 -7.01
C ALA A 80 -5.21 1.09 -6.66
N LEU A 81 -5.73 1.49 -5.49
CA LEU A 81 -7.10 1.18 -5.07
C LEU A 81 -8.13 1.75 -6.04
N GLN A 82 -7.90 2.96 -6.55
CA GLN A 82 -8.76 3.57 -7.55
C GLN A 82 -8.77 2.78 -8.87
N ASP A 83 -7.61 2.32 -9.33
CA ASP A 83 -7.45 1.55 -10.58
C ASP A 83 -7.93 0.09 -10.45
N MET A 84 -7.88 -0.46 -9.23
CA MET A 84 -8.45 -1.75 -8.85
C MET A 84 -9.96 -1.72 -8.64
N LEU A 85 -10.62 -0.58 -8.90
CA LEU A 85 -12.06 -0.38 -8.72
C LEU A 85 -12.54 -0.53 -7.27
N LEU A 86 -11.71 -0.06 -6.32
CA LEU A 86 -12.03 0.07 -4.90
C LEU A 86 -12.16 1.56 -4.50
N PRO A 87 -13.08 2.33 -5.10
CA PRO A 87 -13.14 3.79 -4.95
C PRO A 87 -13.44 4.23 -3.51
N SER A 88 -14.11 3.38 -2.71
CA SER A 88 -14.34 3.69 -1.31
C SER A 88 -13.06 3.66 -0.49
N TYR A 89 -12.20 2.66 -0.71
CA TYR A 89 -10.92 2.54 -0.02
C TYR A 89 -9.96 3.64 -0.50
N ALA A 90 -9.94 3.91 -1.82
CA ALA A 90 -9.16 5.00 -2.39
C ALA A 90 -9.54 6.36 -1.77
N ARG A 91 -10.83 6.61 -1.53
CA ARG A 91 -11.31 7.83 -0.87
C ARG A 91 -10.87 7.93 0.59
N ILE A 92 -10.91 6.82 1.33
CA ILE A 92 -10.46 6.78 2.74
C ILE A 92 -8.96 7.09 2.82
N VAL A 93 -8.13 6.39 2.05
CA VAL A 93 -6.69 6.64 1.99
C VAL A 93 -6.39 8.07 1.51
N GLY A 94 -7.13 8.55 0.51
CA GLY A 94 -7.06 9.93 0.04
C GLY A 94 -7.38 10.96 1.12
N GLY A 95 -8.41 10.72 1.93
CA GLY A 95 -8.79 11.59 3.05
C GLY A 95 -7.71 11.68 4.12
N ILE A 96 -7.02 10.57 4.43
CA ILE A 96 -5.86 10.58 5.33
C ILE A 96 -4.73 11.41 4.73
N ILE A 97 -4.40 11.19 3.45
CA ILE A 97 -3.35 11.94 2.73
C ILE A 97 -3.65 13.44 2.75
N ASP A 98 -4.90 13.83 2.49
CA ASP A 98 -5.33 15.22 2.49
C ASP A 98 -5.25 15.86 3.89
N ALA A 99 -5.55 15.09 4.95
CA ALA A 99 -5.43 15.54 6.33
C ALA A 99 -3.97 15.76 6.78
N PHE A 100 -3.01 15.02 6.20
CA PHE A 100 -1.59 15.35 6.36
C PHE A 100 -1.18 16.63 5.63
N GLY A 101 -1.90 17.00 4.58
CA GLY A 101 -1.63 18.17 3.75
C GLY A 101 -0.60 17.94 2.64
N ALA A 102 -0.35 18.99 1.85
CA ALA A 102 0.57 18.97 0.73
C ALA A 102 1.90 19.69 1.07
N PRO A 103 3.07 19.06 0.83
CA PRO A 103 3.24 17.69 0.34
C PRO A 103 2.97 16.65 1.44
N PHE A 104 2.48 15.46 1.04
CA PHE A 104 2.35 14.34 1.95
C PHE A 104 3.73 13.93 2.51
N PRO A 105 3.88 13.74 3.83
CA PRO A 105 5.16 13.40 4.44
C PRO A 105 5.60 11.97 4.09
N VAL A 106 6.71 11.85 3.36
CA VAL A 106 7.36 10.56 3.06
C VAL A 106 8.07 9.99 4.29
N SER A 107 8.55 10.84 5.21
CA SER A 107 9.23 10.39 6.42
C SER A 107 8.25 9.82 7.45
N LYS A 108 8.55 8.63 7.98
CA LYS A 108 7.89 7.99 9.11
C LYS A 108 7.87 8.91 10.32
N LEU A 109 9.03 9.49 10.69
CA LEU A 109 9.13 10.39 11.85
C LEU A 109 8.13 11.55 11.74
N ASN A 110 8.12 12.22 10.58
CA ASN A 110 7.20 13.33 10.34
C ASN A 110 5.73 12.89 10.34
N ARG A 111 5.42 11.66 9.90
CA ARG A 111 4.06 11.12 9.97
C ARG A 111 3.64 10.87 11.42
N SER A 112 4.45 10.15 12.19
CA SER A 112 4.16 9.85 13.59
C SER A 112 4.03 11.14 14.41
N ASP A 113 4.95 12.09 14.27
CA ASP A 113 4.88 13.40 14.96
C ASP A 113 3.57 14.14 14.63
N ARG A 114 3.08 14.04 13.40
CA ARG A 114 1.83 14.66 12.97
C ARG A 114 0.61 13.95 13.53
N ILE A 115 0.59 12.62 13.51
CA ILE A 115 -0.50 11.81 14.09
C ILE A 115 -0.60 12.10 15.60
N ASP A 116 0.53 12.08 16.31
CA ASP A 116 0.59 12.30 17.76
C ASP A 116 0.15 13.72 18.16
N SER A 117 0.44 14.72 17.32
CA SER A 117 0.15 16.13 17.62
C SER A 117 -1.19 16.64 17.10
N ASP A 118 -1.87 15.88 16.24
CA ASP A 118 -3.15 16.26 15.62
C ASP A 118 -4.25 15.23 15.94
N PRO A 119 -5.05 15.46 17.00
CA PRO A 119 -6.12 14.55 17.39
C PRO A 119 -7.18 14.31 16.31
N GLN A 120 -7.38 15.26 15.37
CA GLN A 120 -8.30 15.04 14.26
C GLN A 120 -7.71 14.05 13.26
N LEU A 121 -6.40 14.12 13.01
CA LEU A 121 -5.72 13.15 12.17
C LEU A 121 -5.79 11.74 12.77
N GLN A 122 -5.55 11.59 14.08
CA GLN A 122 -5.72 10.31 14.77
C GLN A 122 -7.13 9.74 14.58
N ILE A 123 -8.18 10.55 14.79
CA ILE A 123 -9.57 10.11 14.59
C ILE A 123 -9.83 9.64 13.15
N ILE A 124 -9.25 10.32 12.15
CA ILE A 124 -9.39 9.92 10.74
C ILE A 124 -8.71 8.56 10.48
N VAL A 125 -7.54 8.32 11.07
CA VAL A 125 -6.85 7.02 10.96
C VAL A 125 -7.64 5.90 11.67
N ASP A 126 -8.15 6.16 12.87
CA ASP A 126 -8.98 5.19 13.62
C ASP A 126 -10.25 4.81 12.84
N GLN A 127 -10.92 5.79 12.22
CA GLN A 127 -12.08 5.53 11.38
C GLN A 127 -11.73 4.71 10.12
N ALA A 128 -10.52 4.88 9.60
CA ALA A 128 -10.06 4.10 8.46
C ALA A 128 -9.77 2.65 8.85
N ASP A 129 -9.25 2.39 10.06
CA ASP A 129 -9.06 1.05 10.60
C ASP A 129 -10.37 0.25 10.66
N GLU A 130 -11.47 0.91 11.04
CA GLU A 130 -12.79 0.26 11.08
C GLU A 130 -13.38 0.02 9.68
N ALA A 131 -13.02 0.86 8.70
CA ALA A 131 -13.67 0.89 7.39
C ALA A 131 -12.93 0.09 6.30
N ILE A 132 -11.62 -0.12 6.43
CA ILE A 132 -10.80 -0.84 5.46
C ILE A 132 -10.61 -2.28 5.92
N ASP A 133 -11.26 -3.22 5.22
CA ASP A 133 -11.03 -4.65 5.39
C ASP A 133 -10.29 -5.23 4.17
N VAL A 134 -9.00 -5.52 4.33
CA VAL A 134 -8.14 -6.15 3.31
C VAL A 134 -8.37 -7.65 3.18
N TRP A 135 -9.09 -8.28 4.11
CA TRP A 135 -9.50 -9.68 4.03
C TRP A 135 -10.89 -9.85 3.40
N SER A 136 -11.59 -8.75 3.15
CA SER A 136 -12.89 -8.76 2.49
C SER A 136 -12.79 -9.42 1.11
N ARG A 137 -13.83 -10.16 0.75
CA ARG A 137 -13.93 -10.76 -0.59
C ARG A 137 -13.86 -9.72 -1.70
N GLU A 138 -14.42 -8.53 -1.47
CA GLU A 138 -14.37 -7.43 -2.43
C GLU A 138 -12.93 -7.01 -2.74
N TYR A 139 -12.12 -6.80 -1.70
CA TYR A 139 -10.71 -6.41 -1.83
C TYR A 139 -9.88 -7.48 -2.55
N ILE A 140 -9.98 -8.73 -2.11
CA ILE A 140 -9.21 -9.85 -2.69
C ILE A 140 -9.56 -10.03 -4.18
N VAL A 141 -10.85 -10.06 -4.51
CA VAL A 141 -11.31 -10.24 -5.90
C VAL A 141 -10.90 -9.05 -6.77
N ALA A 142 -10.88 -7.83 -6.23
CA ALA A 142 -10.40 -6.65 -6.96
C ALA A 142 -8.92 -6.78 -7.34
N ARG A 143 -8.05 -7.19 -6.40
CA ARG A 143 -6.62 -7.44 -6.66
C ARG A 143 -6.42 -8.59 -7.64
N GLU A 144 -7.13 -9.70 -7.49
CA GLU A 144 -7.07 -10.84 -8.42
C GLU A 144 -7.46 -10.44 -9.84
N ARG A 145 -8.58 -9.70 -10.00
CA ARG A 145 -9.04 -9.20 -11.30
C ARG A 145 -8.03 -8.25 -11.93
N TYR A 146 -7.42 -7.38 -11.12
CA TYR A 146 -6.38 -6.48 -11.58
C TYR A 146 -5.17 -7.26 -12.10
N ALA A 147 -4.66 -8.20 -11.32
CA ALA A 147 -3.54 -9.05 -11.70
C ALA A 147 -3.83 -9.86 -12.98
N ALA A 148 -5.03 -10.44 -13.10
CA ALA A 148 -5.46 -11.17 -14.29
C ALA A 148 -5.60 -10.27 -15.53
N LYS A 149 -6.24 -9.10 -15.39
CA LYS A 149 -6.39 -8.09 -16.47
C LYS A 149 -5.04 -7.67 -17.05
N HIS A 150 -3.99 -7.65 -16.22
CA HIS A 150 -2.65 -7.27 -16.61
C HIS A 150 -1.72 -8.48 -16.89
N ASN A 151 -2.26 -9.69 -17.06
CA ASN A 151 -1.52 -10.91 -17.40
C ASN A 151 -0.45 -11.31 -16.39
N PHE A 152 -0.64 -11.04 -15.10
CA PHE A 152 0.21 -11.58 -14.04
C PHE A 152 -0.24 -12.96 -13.56
N LEU A 153 -1.49 -13.36 -13.83
CA LEU A 153 -2.03 -14.66 -13.44
C LEU A 153 -2.27 -15.54 -14.68
N GLN A 154 -2.05 -16.85 -14.52
CA GLN A 154 -2.36 -17.89 -15.52
C GLN A 154 -3.81 -18.37 -15.43
#